data_AF-A0A843DZR3-F1
#
_entry.id   AF-A0A843DZR3-F1
#
_cell.length_a   1.000
_cell.length_b   1.000
_cell.length_c   1.000
_cell.angle_alpha   90.00
_cell.angle_beta   90.00
_cell.angle_gamma   90.00
#
_symmetry.space_group_name_H-M   'P 1'
#
loop_
_entity.id
_entity.type
_entity.pdbx_description
1 polymer ?
#
loop_
_entity_poly.entity_id
_entity_poly.type
_entity_poly.pdbx_seq_one_letter_code
_entity_poly.pdbx_strand_id
1 'polypeptide(L)'
;MDRNAALALLKEHVTTESLLGHCLATAAVMKGLAKELGEDENLWELIGILHDIDFQEIEEDMEKHGEVGYEILRASGIPDEIALPIRYHNHMLHEGEYTTPVEICLQTADSVS
;
A
#
# COMPACT_ATOMS: atom_id res chain seq x y z
N MET A 1 -0.25 -1.14 -14.61
CA MET A 1 -0.91 0.12 -14.20
C MET A 1 0.15 1.20 -14.13
N ASP A 2 -0.20 2.47 -14.37
CA ASP A 2 0.71 3.60 -14.15
C ASP A 2 0.35 4.38 -12.88
N ARG A 3 1.25 5.26 -12.44
CA ARG A 3 1.10 6.08 -11.23
C ARG A 3 -0.18 6.92 -11.22
N ASN A 4 -0.61 7.44 -12.37
CA ASN A 4 -1.78 8.31 -12.45
C ASN A 4 -3.06 7.51 -12.27
N ALA A 5 -3.12 6.30 -12.83
CA ALA A 5 -4.23 5.38 -12.62
C ALA A 5 -4.32 4.91 -11.16
N ALA A 6 -3.20 4.61 -10.50
CA ALA A 6 -3.20 4.28 -9.07
C ALA A 6 -3.67 5.46 -8.20
N LEU A 7 -3.22 6.68 -8.50
CA LEU A 7 -3.66 7.86 -7.77
C LEU A 7 -5.15 8.18 -8.01
N ALA A 8 -5.67 7.91 -9.21
CA ALA A 8 -7.09 8.05 -9.49
C ALA A 8 -7.90 7.05 -8.66
N LEU A 9 -7.49 5.77 -8.65
CA LEU A 9 -8.13 4.73 -7.84
C LEU A 9 -8.08 5.05 -6.34
N LEU A 10 -6.92 5.45 -5.81
CA LEU A 10 -6.79 5.85 -4.41
C LEU A 10 -7.81 6.94 -4.04
N LYS A 11 -7.99 7.95 -4.91
CA LYS A 11 -8.91 9.07 -4.67
C LYS A 11 -10.39 8.71 -4.76
N GLU A 12 -10.73 7.52 -5.26
CA GLU A 12 -12.11 7.02 -5.21
C GLU A 12 -12.49 6.59 -3.78
N HIS A 13 -11.52 6.16 -2.98
CA HIS A 13 -11.72 5.64 -1.62
C HIS A 13 -11.17 6.57 -0.52
N VAL A 14 -10.14 7.36 -0.84
CA VAL A 14 -9.42 8.24 0.09
C VAL A 14 -9.60 9.70 -0.30
N THR A 15 -10.26 10.46 0.57
CA THR A 15 -10.61 11.87 0.38
C THR A 15 -9.92 12.82 1.35
N THR A 16 -9.42 12.32 2.49
CA THR A 16 -8.73 13.16 3.48
C THR A 16 -7.31 13.50 3.01
N GLU A 17 -6.98 14.80 3.02
CA GLU A 17 -5.68 15.31 2.53
C GLU A 17 -4.48 14.75 3.31
N SER A 18 -4.60 14.53 4.63
CA SER A 18 -3.52 13.96 5.43
C SER A 18 -3.22 12.51 5.03
N LEU A 19 -4.26 11.70 4.81
CA LEU A 19 -4.10 10.29 4.41
C LEU A 19 -3.59 10.17 2.96
N LEU A 20 -4.05 11.05 2.06
CA LEU A 20 -3.46 11.18 0.72
C LEU A 20 -1.97 11.57 0.80
N GLY A 21 -1.63 12.48 1.70
CA GLY A 21 -0.25 12.90 1.95
C GLY A 21 0.63 11.74 2.43
N HIS A 22 0.12 10.95 3.39
CA HIS A 22 0.74 9.73 3.89
C HIS A 22 1.02 8.74 2.76
N CYS A 23 -0.01 8.32 2.01
CA CYS A 23 0.14 7.39 0.88
C CYS A 23 1.20 7.85 -0.14
N LEU A 24 1.23 9.16 -0.45
CA LEU A 24 2.21 9.72 -1.37
C LEU A 24 3.64 9.75 -0.80
N ALA A 25 3.78 9.98 0.51
CA ALA A 25 5.06 9.91 1.20
C ALA A 25 5.57 8.47 1.27
N THR A 26 4.73 7.51 1.65
CA THR A 26 5.03 6.07 1.63
C THR A 26 5.45 5.62 0.23
N ALA A 27 4.74 6.05 -0.82
CA ALA A 27 5.11 5.75 -2.21
C ALA A 27 6.48 6.28 -2.60
N ALA A 28 6.84 7.50 -2.17
CA ALA A 28 8.15 8.08 -2.44
C ALA A 28 9.29 7.31 -1.74
N VAL A 29 9.06 6.89 -0.49
CA VAL A 29 10.00 6.05 0.27
C VAL A 29 10.15 4.69 -0.40
N MET A 30 9.04 4.02 -0.73
CA MET A 30 9.02 2.72 -1.40
C MET A 30 9.78 2.75 -2.74
N LYS A 31 9.55 3.77 -3.56
CA LYS A 31 10.29 3.95 -4.82
C LYS A 31 11.80 4.09 -4.59
N GLY A 32 12.20 4.86 -3.58
CA GLY A 32 13.61 5.04 -3.21
C GLY A 32 14.26 3.74 -2.74
N LEU A 33 13.55 2.96 -1.91
CA LEU A 33 14.00 1.65 -1.41
C LEU A 33 14.13 0.63 -2.55
N ALA A 34 13.15 0.57 -3.46
CA ALA A 34 13.19 -0.31 -4.61
C ALA A 34 14.46 -0.07 -5.46
N LYS A 35 14.77 1.20 -5.72
CA LYS A 35 15.98 1.59 -6.44
C LYS A 35 17.26 1.14 -5.75
N GLU A 36 17.35 1.32 -4.44
CA GLU A 36 18.53 0.94 -3.66
C GLU A 36 18.72 -0.59 -3.61
N LEU A 37 17.61 -1.34 -3.59
CA LEU A 37 17.61 -2.80 -3.54
C LEU A 37 17.67 -3.47 -4.92
N GLY A 38 17.60 -2.70 -6.01
CA GLY A 38 17.61 -3.22 -7.38
C GLY A 38 16.29 -3.87 -7.81
N GLU A 39 15.17 -3.46 -7.19
CA GLU A 39 13.81 -3.94 -7.42
C GLU A 39 13.05 -3.01 -8.39
N ASP A 40 11.82 -3.39 -8.75
CA ASP A 40 10.97 -2.58 -9.65
C ASP A 40 10.44 -1.32 -8.94
N GLU A 41 11.06 -0.18 -9.24
CA GLU A 41 10.69 1.14 -8.74
C GLU A 41 9.21 1.50 -8.98
N ASN A 42 8.67 1.14 -10.15
CA ASN A 42 7.29 1.47 -10.50
C ASN A 42 6.33 0.59 -9.71
N LEU A 43 6.60 -0.72 -9.61
CA LEU A 43 5.79 -1.63 -8.81
C LEU A 43 5.69 -1.17 -7.34
N TRP A 44 6.82 -0.83 -6.72
CA TRP A 44 6.87 -0.42 -5.33
C TRP A 44 6.22 0.96 -5.09
N GLU A 45 6.35 1.88 -6.05
CA GLU A 45 5.62 3.15 -6.01
C GLU A 45 4.10 2.92 -6.02
N LEU A 46 3.59 2.00 -6.86
CA LEU A 46 2.17 1.67 -6.91
C LEU A 46 1.67 1.04 -5.61
N ILE A 47 2.46 0.14 -5.01
CA ILE A 47 2.15 -0.47 -3.71
C ILE A 47 2.03 0.61 -2.64
N GLY A 48 3.00 1.53 -2.53
CA GLY A 48 2.94 2.60 -1.54
C GLY A 48 1.76 3.57 -1.75
N ILE A 49 1.38 3.85 -3.01
CA ILE A 49 0.19 4.69 -3.29
C ILE A 49 -1.09 4.04 -2.76
N LEU A 50 -1.21 2.72 -2.87
CA LEU A 50 -2.47 2.01 -2.67
C LEU A 50 -2.59 1.33 -1.30
N HIS A 51 -1.55 1.36 -0.46
CA HIS A 51 -1.50 0.54 0.76
C HIS A 51 -2.67 0.79 1.73
N ASP A 52 -3.05 2.05 1.91
CA ASP A 52 -4.12 2.50 2.81
C ASP A 52 -5.46 2.77 2.09
N ILE A 53 -5.69 2.15 0.93
CA ILE A 53 -6.89 2.41 0.12
C ILE A 53 -8.20 2.13 0.89
N ASP A 54 -8.19 1.23 1.86
CA ASP A 54 -9.35 0.84 2.67
C ASP A 54 -9.53 1.65 3.96
N PHE A 55 -8.50 2.39 4.40
CA PHE A 55 -8.41 2.91 5.77
C PHE A 55 -9.59 3.82 6.16
N GLN A 56 -10.12 4.59 5.20
CA GLN A 56 -11.30 5.42 5.43
C GLN A 56 -12.60 4.64 5.47
N GLU A 57 -12.76 3.64 4.59
CA GLU A 57 -13.99 2.86 4.49
C GLU A 57 -14.20 1.96 5.70
N ILE A 58 -13.10 1.49 6.29
CA ILE A 58 -13.14 0.67 7.51
C ILE A 58 -13.23 1.51 8.79
N GLU A 59 -13.26 2.84 8.69
CA GLU A 59 -13.27 3.74 9.86
C GLU A 59 -12.11 3.47 10.84
N GLU A 60 -10.90 3.23 10.31
CA GLU A 60 -9.68 2.92 11.08
C GLU A 60 -9.76 1.60 11.89
N ASP A 61 -10.69 0.70 11.53
CA ASP A 61 -10.81 -0.63 12.14
C ASP A 61 -9.66 -1.56 11.69
N MET A 62 -8.62 -1.61 12.52
CA MET A 62 -7.42 -2.43 12.28
C MET A 62 -7.69 -3.94 12.21
N GLU A 63 -8.86 -4.44 12.64
CA GLU A 63 -9.21 -5.87 12.43
C GLU A 63 -9.58 -6.17 10.96
N LYS A 64 -9.82 -5.13 10.16
CA LYS A 64 -10.20 -5.23 8.74
C LYS A 64 -9.14 -4.73 7.77
N HIS A 65 -8.28 -3.84 8.25
CA HIS A 65 -7.28 -3.16 7.42
C HIS A 65 -6.35 -4.15 6.72
N GLY A 66 -6.07 -3.91 5.44
CA GLY A 66 -5.31 -4.80 4.57
C GLY A 66 -6.19 -5.88 3.91
N GLU A 67 -7.09 -6.54 4.64
CA GLU A 67 -8.04 -7.50 4.06
C GLU A 67 -9.07 -6.80 3.16
N VAL A 68 -9.68 -5.70 3.64
CA VAL A 68 -10.61 -4.90 2.82
C VAL A 68 -9.88 -4.24 1.66
N GLY A 69 -8.67 -3.72 1.89
CA GLY A 69 -7.81 -3.18 0.83
C GLY A 69 -7.53 -4.20 -0.27
N TYR A 70 -7.22 -5.44 0.12
CA TYR A 70 -7.05 -6.55 -0.82
C TYR A 70 -8.31 -6.78 -1.67
N GLU A 71 -9.49 -6.80 -1.06
CA GLU A 71 -10.76 -6.97 -1.77
C GLU A 71 -11.03 -5.84 -2.78
N ILE A 72 -10.84 -4.58 -2.38
CA ILE A 72 -10.98 -3.39 -3.24
C ILE A 72 -10.05 -3.49 -4.45
N LEU A 73 -8.79 -3.82 -4.22
CA LEU A 73 -7.77 -3.92 -5.27
C LEU A 73 -8.10 -5.05 -6.25
N ARG A 74 -8.51 -6.22 -5.75
CA ARG A 74 -8.91 -7.35 -6.60
C ARG A 74 -10.16 -7.04 -7.41
N ALA A 75 -11.15 -6.36 -6.83
CA ALA A 75 -12.35 -5.92 -7.54
C ALA A 75 -12.03 -4.91 -8.65
N SER A 76 -11.00 -4.08 -8.44
CA SER A 76 -10.47 -3.11 -9.41
C SER A 76 -9.53 -3.72 -10.46
N GLY A 77 -9.34 -5.05 -10.47
CA GLY A 77 -8.50 -5.75 -11.43
C GLY A 77 -6.99 -5.59 -11.18
N ILE A 78 -6.59 -5.18 -9.98
CA ILE A 78 -5.19 -5.08 -9.57
C ILE A 78 -4.63 -6.48 -9.31
N PRO A 79 -3.44 -6.82 -9.86
CA PRO A 79 -2.84 -8.14 -9.65
C PRO A 79 -2.30 -8.32 -8.22
N ASP A 80 -2.16 -9.58 -7.81
CA ASP A 80 -1.64 -9.96 -6.49
C ASP A 80 -0.21 -9.47 -6.22
N GLU A 81 0.58 -9.23 -7.26
CA GLU A 81 1.91 -8.62 -7.16
C GLU A 81 1.89 -7.26 -6.44
N ILE A 82 0.76 -6.54 -6.49
CA ILE A 82 0.51 -5.30 -5.74
C ILE A 82 -0.40 -5.58 -4.53
N ALA A 83 -1.47 -6.36 -4.72
CA ALA A 83 -2.51 -6.50 -3.71
C ALA A 83 -2.07 -7.33 -2.48
N LEU A 84 -1.25 -8.38 -2.65
CA LEU A 84 -0.81 -9.21 -1.51
C LEU A 84 0.14 -8.48 -0.55
N PRO A 85 1.17 -7.73 -1.02
CA PRO A 85 1.97 -6.90 -0.11
C PRO A 85 1.10 -5.93 0.71
N ILE A 86 0.09 -5.35 0.09
CA ILE A 86 -0.88 -4.46 0.76
C ILE A 86 -1.77 -5.24 1.72
N ARG A 87 -2.19 -6.46 1.41
CA ARG A 87 -2.92 -7.28 2.37
C ARG A 87 -2.12 -7.50 3.65
N TYR A 88 -0.85 -7.87 3.50
CA TYR A 88 -0.02 -8.32 4.61
C TYR A 88 0.60 -7.20 5.43
N HIS A 89 0.59 -5.95 4.95
CA HIS A 89 1.22 -4.85 5.69
C HIS A 89 0.55 -4.54 7.04
N ASN A 90 -0.69 -4.97 7.27
CA ASN A 90 -1.28 -4.87 8.61
C ASN A 90 -0.59 -5.83 9.58
N HIS A 91 0.41 -5.32 10.30
CA HIS A 91 1.17 -6.08 11.28
C HIS A 91 0.30 -6.71 12.37
N MET A 92 -0.86 -6.14 12.72
CA MET A 92 -1.73 -6.70 13.77
C MET A 92 -2.39 -8.02 13.35
N LEU A 93 -2.60 -8.24 12.05
CA LEU A 93 -3.21 -9.47 11.51
C LEU A 93 -2.17 -10.49 11.04
N HIS A 94 -0.97 -10.04 10.70
CA HIS A 94 0.06 -10.83 10.04
C HIS A 94 1.43 -10.81 10.75
N GLU A 95 1.44 -10.62 12.09
CA GLU A 95 2.67 -10.51 12.89
C GLU A 95 3.71 -11.60 12.55
N GLY A 96 4.90 -11.17 12.12
CA GLY A 96 6.11 -12.00 12.11
C GLY A 96 6.40 -12.79 10.82
N GLU A 97 5.61 -12.63 9.76
CA GLU A 97 5.78 -13.39 8.51
C GLU A 97 6.21 -12.55 7.29
N TYR A 98 6.72 -11.32 7.49
CA TYR A 98 7.33 -10.57 6.39
C TYR A 98 8.59 -11.29 5.91
N THR A 99 8.49 -11.94 4.75
CA THR A 99 9.56 -12.77 4.20
C THR A 99 10.14 -12.21 2.92
N THR A 100 9.45 -11.24 2.31
CA THR A 100 9.89 -10.58 1.08
C THR A 100 10.41 -9.17 1.35
N PRO A 101 11.34 -8.65 0.53
CA PRO A 101 11.83 -7.27 0.67
C PRO A 101 10.72 -6.23 0.62
N VAL A 102 9.72 -6.42 -0.25
CA VAL A 102 8.63 -5.46 -0.43
C VAL A 102 7.75 -5.34 0.82
N GLU A 103 7.46 -6.45 1.50
CA GLU A 103 6.69 -6.45 2.75
C GLU A 103 7.43 -5.73 3.88
N ILE A 104 8.72 -6.05 4.07
CA ILE A 104 9.56 -5.43 5.10
C ILE A 104 9.68 -3.93 4.85
N CYS A 105 9.93 -3.54 3.60
CA CYS A 105 10.06 -2.15 3.21
C CYS A 105 8.74 -1.40 3.32
N LEU A 106 7.60 -2.00 2.95
CA LEU A 106 6.30 -1.37 3.07
C LEU A 106 5.97 -1.07 4.54
N GLN A 107 6.14 -2.06 5.43
CA GLN A 107 5.93 -1.85 6.87
C GLN A 107 6.80 -0.72 7.43
N THR A 108 8.06 -0.68 7.01
CA THR A 108 9.01 0.36 7.46
C THR A 108 8.63 1.72 6.89
N ALA A 109 8.29 1.78 5.61
CA ALA A 109 7.94 3.01 4.90
C ALA A 109 6.68 3.63 5.50
N ASP A 110 5.64 2.82 5.73
CA ASP A 110 4.39 3.23 6.37
C ASP A 110 4.64 3.80 7.79
N SER A 111 5.50 3.17 8.58
CA SER A 111 5.80 3.63 9.94
C SER A 111 6.58 4.96 10.02
N VAL A 112 7.23 5.40 8.94
CA VAL A 112 8.11 6.59 8.93
C VAL A 112 7.61 7.75 8.07
N SER A 113 6.50 7.56 7.34
CA SER A 113 5.90 8.58 6.48
C SER A 113 4.94 9.52 7.19
#